data_AF-A0A6M0L9G4-F1
#
_entry.id   AF-A0A6M0L9G4-F1
#
_cell.length_a   1.000
_cell.length_b   1.000
_cell.length_c   1.000
_cell.angle_alpha   90.00
_cell.angle_beta   90.00
_cell.angle_gamma   90.00
#
_symmetry.space_group_name_H-M   'P 1'
#
loop_
_entity.id
_entity.type
_entity.pdbx_description
1 polymer ?
#
loop_
_entity_poly.entity_id
_entity_poly.type
_entity_poly.pdbx_seq_one_letter_code
_entity_poly.pdbx_strand_id
1 'polypeptide(L)' 'MSSITETLLQLKDKNITFDHENISECVIRHKKSLVLYGKLTYTPDCCPNCHATNGIVKNGTRQSRLSL' A
#
# COMPACT_ATOMS: atom_id res chain seq x y z
N MET A 1 16.35 4.15 -5.13
CA MET A 1 16.23 5.38 -4.31
C MET A 1 14.83 5.39 -3.75
N SER A 2 14.65 5.56 -2.44
CA SER A 2 13.32 5.62 -1.83
C SER A 2 12.62 6.93 -2.20
N SER A 3 11.37 6.86 -2.64
CA SER A 3 10.58 8.06 -2.90
C SER A 3 10.28 8.82 -1.59
N ILE A 4 10.06 10.14 -1.68
CA ILE A 4 9.62 10.95 -0.52
C ILE A 4 8.33 10.38 0.09
N THR A 5 7.44 9.82 -0.73
CA THR A 5 6.18 9.17 -0.32
C THR A 5 6.41 7.98 0.60
N GLU A 6 7.35 7.09 0.30
CA GLU A 6 7.70 5.94 1.16
C GLU A 6 8.21 6.38 2.53
N THR A 7 9.01 7.46 2.54
CA THR A 7 9.58 8.02 3.77
C THR A 7 8.50 8.66 4.64
N LEU A 8 7.60 9.44 4.03
CA LEU A 8 6.49 10.09 4.70
C LEU A 8 5.51 9.07 5.32
N LEU A 9 5.19 8.01 4.56
CA LEU A 9 4.26 6.97 5.00
C LEU A 9 4.92 5.90 5.89
N GLN A 10 6.25 5.97 6.07
CA GLN A 10 7.06 4.96 6.76
C GLN A 10 6.84 3.53 6.24
N LEU A 11 6.59 3.40 4.93
CA LEU A 11 6.38 2.11 4.28
C LEU A 11 7.72 1.58 3.76
N LYS A 12 8.08 0.37 4.18
CA LYS A 12 9.32 -0.33 3.77
C LYS A 12 9.10 -1.45 2.76
N ASP A 13 7.85 -1.67 2.36
CA ASP A 13 7.49 -2.75 1.45
C ASP A 13 7.90 -2.37 0.02
N LYS A 14 8.84 -3.14 -0.54
CA LYS A 14 9.38 -2.92 -1.89
C LYS A 14 8.39 -3.28 -2.99
N ASN A 15 7.30 -3.97 -2.66
CA ASN A 15 6.30 -4.39 -3.63
C ASN A 15 5.17 -3.38 -3.78
N ILE A 16 5.22 -2.23 -3.10
CA ILE A 16 4.22 -1.18 -3.25
C ILE A 16 4.78 -0.12 -4.20
N THR A 17 4.08 0.12 -5.31
CA THR A 17 4.37 1.21 -6.24
C THR A 17 3.30 2.28 -6.12
N PHE A 18 3.70 3.53 -5.84
CA PHE A 18 2.78 4.67 -5.76
C PHE A 18 2.59 5.30 -7.13
N ASP A 19 1.34 5.68 -7.42
CA ASP A 19 1.03 6.53 -8.55
C ASP A 19 1.19 7.98 -8.10
N HIS A 20 2.26 8.63 -8.56
CA HIS A 20 2.60 10.00 -8.16
C HIS A 20 1.78 11.05 -8.92
N GLU A 21 1.12 10.69 -10.01
CA GLU A 21 0.27 11.58 -10.80
C GLU A 21 -1.18 11.54 -10.30
N ASN A 22 -1.59 10.40 -9.72
CA ASN A 22 -2.92 10.21 -9.18
C ASN A 22 -2.96 10.50 -7.67
N ILE A 23 -3.19 11.77 -7.33
CA ILE A 23 -3.42 12.24 -5.96
C ILE A 23 -4.79 12.90 -5.92
N SER A 24 -5.58 12.59 -4.89
CA SER A 24 -6.93 13.17 -4.76
C SER A 24 -7.19 13.73 -3.37
N GLU A 25 -7.87 14.88 -3.32
CA GLU A 25 -8.46 15.39 -2.09
C GLU A 25 -9.90 14.92 -1.97
N CYS A 26 -10.26 14.35 -0.83
CA CYS A 26 -11.63 13.91 -0.57
C CYS A 26 -11.99 13.97 0.91
N VAL A 27 -13.29 13.86 1.21
CA VAL A 27 -13.78 13.81 2.58
C VAL A 27 -13.96 12.35 3.00
N ILE A 28 -13.12 11.88 3.92
CA ILE A 28 -13.22 10.55 4.52
C ILE A 28 -13.65 10.72 5.97
N ARG A 29 -14.80 10.14 6.35
CA ARG A 29 -15.34 10.23 7.72
C ARG A 29 -15.41 11.68 8.25
N HIS A 30 -15.98 12.57 7.45
CA HIS A 30 -16.13 14.01 7.73
C HIS A 30 -14.83 14.81 7.90
N LYS A 31 -13.67 14.23 7.52
CA LYS A 31 -12.38 14.91 7.52
C LYS A 31 -11.85 15.06 6.09
N LYS A 32 -11.45 16.27 5.72
CA LYS A 32 -10.66 16.49 4.49
C LYS A 32 -9.37 15.67 4.59
N SER A 33 -9.12 14.89 3.55
CA SER A 33 -8.05 13.92 3.49
C SER A 33 -7.39 13.98 2.12
N LEU A 34 -6.06 13.91 2.11
CA LEU A 34 -5.28 13.69 0.89
C LEU A 34 -5.09 12.19 0.72
N VAL A 35 -5.44 11.66 -0.45
CA VAL A 35 -5.35 10.23 -0.77
C VAL A 35 -4.31 10.02 -1.85
N LEU A 36 -3.35 9.15 -1.52
CA LEU A 36 -2.30 8.67 -2.40
C LEU A 36 -2.67 7.27 -2.86
N TYR A 37 -2.71 7.04 -4.17
CA TYR A 37 -2.99 5.72 -4.72
C TYR A 37 -1.70 4.93 -4.92
N GLY A 38 -1.76 3.63 -4.63
CA GLY A 38 -0.64 2.72 -4.80
C GLY A 38 -1.12 1.31 -5.10
N LYS A 39 -0.27 0.55 -5.78
CA LYS A 39 -0.52 -0.85 -6.18
C LYS A 39 0.48 -1.76 -5.49
N LEU A 40 -0.02 -2.86 -4.92
CA LEU A 40 0.82 -3.96 -4.45
C LEU A 40 1.09 -4.90 -5.63
N THR A 41 2.35 -5.07 -5.99
CA THR A 41 2.82 -5.98 -7.06
C THR A 41 3.19 -7.37 -6.55
N TYR A 42 3.15 -7.58 -5.23
CA TYR A 42 3.45 -8.86 -4.62
C TYR A 42 2.38 -9.91 -4.98
N THR A 43 2.68 -10.78 -5.93
CA THR A 43 1.82 -11.88 -6.38
C THR A 43 2.56 -13.21 -6.24
N PRO A 44 2.73 -13.73 -5.01
CA PRO A 44 3.38 -15.02 -4.82
C PRO A 44 2.44 -16.16 -5.28
N ASP A 45 3.01 -17.17 -5.93
CA ASP A 45 2.29 -18.41 -6.30
C ASP A 45 2.31 -19.45 -5.17
N CYS A 46 3.32 -19.39 -4.31
CA CYS A 46 3.46 -20.19 -3.10
C CYS A 46 4.12 -19.35 -1.99
N CYS A 47 3.93 -19.75 -0.72
CA CYS A 47 4.65 -19.11 0.38
C CYS A 47 6.17 -19.28 0.19
N PRO A 48 6.99 -18.21 0.18
CA PRO A 48 8.42 -18.32 -0.07
C PRO A 48 9.19 -19.06 1.04
N ASN A 49 8.58 -19.23 2.22
CA ASN A 49 9.20 -19.92 3.36
C ASN A 49 8.82 -21.40 3.44
N CYS A 50 7.52 -21.73 3.29
CA CYS A 50 7.02 -23.10 3.46
C CYS A 50 6.53 -23.76 2.17
N HIS A 51 6.55 -23.07 1.03
CA HIS A 51 6.14 -23.54 -0.30
C HIS A 51 4.68 -24.02 -0.39
N ALA A 52 3.87 -23.76 0.63
CA ALA A 52 2.44 -24.06 0.60
C ALA A 52 1.74 -23.14 -0.43
N THR A 53 0.95 -23.75 -1.31
CA THR A 53 0.13 -23.07 -2.32
C THR A 53 -1.23 -22.63 -1.78
N ASN A 54 -1.78 -23.35 -0.79
CA ASN A 54 -3.15 -23.14 -0.28
C ASN A 54 -3.24 -22.18 0.93
N GLY A 55 -2.21 -21.37 1.20
CA GLY A 55 -2.12 -20.52 2.40
C GLY A 55 -1.81 -19.04 2.15
N ILE A 56 -1.84 -18.60 0.89
CA ILE A 56 -1.51 -17.21 0.54
C ILE A 56 -2.72 -16.32 0.79
N VAL A 57 -2.64 -15.51 1.84
CA VAL A 57 -3.65 -14.49 2.12
C VAL A 57 -3.42 -13.29 1.20
N LYS A 58 -4.25 -13.18 0.16
CA LYS A 58 -4.33 -11.99 -0.70
C LYS A 58 -5.19 -10.94 0.02
N ASN A 59 -4.59 -10.18 0.95
CA ASN A 59 -5.28 -9.06 1.57
C ASN A 59 -5.60 -8.02 0.48
N GLY A 60 -6.86 -7.97 0.03
CA GLY A 60 -7.30 -7.22 -1.15
C GLY A 60 -6.86 -5.75 -1.17
N THR A 61 -7.38 -4.93 -0.26
CA THR A 61 -7.02 -3.51 -0.14
C THR A 61 -6.77 -3.15 1.32
N ARG A 62 -5.70 -2.39 1.57
CA ARG A 62 -5.37 -1.89 2.92
C ARG A 62 -5.49 -0.38 2.94
N GLN A 63 -6.44 0.14 3.73
CA GLN A 63 -6.53 1.57 4.02
C GLN A 63 -5.80 1.87 5.34
N SER A 64 -4.83 2.78 5.31
CA SER A 64 -4.12 3.26 6.50
C SER A 64 -4.35 4.76 6.66
N ARG A 65 -4.67 5.21 7.88
CA ARG A 65 -4.82 6.63 8.20
C ARG A 65 -3.66 7.08 9.07
N LEU A 66 -2.93 8.08 8.62
CA LEU A 66 -1.97 8.80 9.46
C LEU A 66 -2.69 10.05 10.02
N SER A 67 -2.61 10.25 11.33
CA SER A 67 -3.05 11.48 12.00
C SER A 67 -1.93 11.98 12.88
N LEU A 68 -1.72 13.30 12.89
CA LEU A 68 -0.98 13.98 13.95
C LEU A 68 -1.73 13.86 15.29
#